data_AF-A0A1F6Z021-F1
#
_entry.id   AF-A0A1F6Z021-F1
#
_cell.length_a   1.000
_cell.length_b   1.000
_cell.length_c   1.000
_cell.angle_alpha   90.00
_cell.angle_beta   90.00
_cell.angle_gamma   90.00
#
_symmetry.space_group_name_H-M   'P 1'
#
loop_
_entity.id
_entity.type
_entity.pdbx_description
1 polymer ?
#
loop_
_entity_poly.entity_id
_entity_poly.type
_entity_poly.pdbx_seq_one_letter_code
_entity_poly.pdbx_strand_id
1 'polypeptide(L)'
;MEIKKSQWAGIILGLAVLASSLFFIGTDLLFFLAGVGIIIIFSPFILAVMKESKIDIEKEEMFLEFARSLVESVKTGTPISRSIVNVRNKPYGVLSPHIKKLANQISLGIPLSMALQIFSKDINNRTISRSLTLIGQAEKAGGDIGRILEDVAEAVNTSDKIKKERKAAISTLVVQGYIIFFVFMIIVLVMQFKIIPIIEGISTIGGVGGGGIGGIGVAGGGSGGGGLNAAELSNSFLYLLLIQGLFSGLTIGKLSEENIKAGIKHSFALMLAAFLISTGANLIFGA
;
A
#
# COMPACT_ATOMS: atom_id res chain seq x y z
N MET A 1 -18.97 -9.33 -2.71
CA MET A 1 -17.83 -9.58 -1.81
C MET A 1 -18.30 -10.50 -0.70
N GLU A 2 -18.04 -11.80 -0.80
CA GLU A 2 -18.38 -12.74 0.26
C GLU A 2 -17.34 -12.64 1.38
N ILE A 3 -17.77 -12.13 2.53
CA ILE A 3 -16.94 -11.97 3.71
C ILE A 3 -16.58 -13.37 4.23
N LYS A 4 -15.32 -13.78 4.11
CA LYS A 4 -14.85 -15.09 4.60
C LYS A 4 -14.88 -15.13 6.13
N LYS A 5 -15.24 -16.28 6.71
CA LYS A 5 -15.27 -16.54 8.18
C LYS A 5 -14.02 -16.09 8.95
N SER A 6 -12.86 -16.04 8.29
CA SER A 6 -11.60 -15.53 8.86
C SER A 6 -11.60 -14.01 9.13
N GLN A 7 -12.35 -13.21 8.37
CA GLN A 7 -12.48 -11.76 8.60
C GLN A 7 -13.40 -11.47 9.79
N TRP A 8 -14.42 -12.30 10.00
CA TRP A 8 -15.31 -12.23 11.16
C TRP A 8 -14.57 -12.55 12.47
N ALA A 9 -13.66 -13.53 12.45
CA ALA A 9 -12.82 -13.86 13.60
C ALA A 9 -11.90 -12.70 14.02
N GLY A 10 -11.34 -11.94 13.06
CA GLY A 10 -10.55 -10.74 13.34
C GLY A 10 -11.38 -9.60 13.93
N ILE A 11 -12.60 -9.39 13.42
CA ILE A 11 -13.52 -8.37 13.95
C ILE A 11 -13.97 -8.72 15.38
N ILE A 12 -14.25 -10.00 15.67
CA ILE A 12 -14.65 -10.46 17.01
C ILE A 12 -13.49 -10.36 18.00
N LEU A 13 -12.28 -10.79 17.62
CA LEU A 13 -11.09 -10.66 18.48
C LEU A 13 -10.77 -9.19 18.77
N GLY A 14 -10.90 -8.32 17.77
CA GLY A 14 -10.70 -6.89 17.94
C GLY A 14 -11.74 -6.22 18.82
N LEU A 15 -13.01 -6.62 18.71
CA LEU A 15 -14.09 -6.20 19.63
C LEU A 15 -13.85 -6.71 21.06
N ALA A 16 -13.34 -7.94 21.23
CA ALA A 16 -12.99 -8.48 22.53
C ALA A 16 -11.82 -7.72 23.18
N VAL A 17 -10.82 -7.32 22.40
CA VAL A 17 -9.70 -6.50 22.88
C VAL A 17 -10.14 -5.07 23.22
N LEU A 18 -11.04 -4.46 22.43
CA LEU A 18 -11.67 -3.17 22.77
C LEU A 18 -12.57 -3.27 24.02
N ALA A 19 -13.30 -4.36 24.20
CA ALA A 19 -14.09 -4.58 25.40
C ALA A 19 -13.20 -4.80 26.63
N SER A 20 -12.06 -5.46 26.47
CA SER A 20 -11.05 -5.60 27.53
C SER A 20 -10.35 -4.28 27.87
N SER A 21 -10.22 -3.36 26.92
CA SER A 21 -9.70 -2.00 27.12
C SER A 21 -10.61 -1.18 28.04
N LEU A 22 -11.94 -1.36 27.93
CA LEU A 22 -12.93 -0.70 28.79
C LEU A 22 -12.82 -1.08 30.28
N PHE A 23 -12.22 -2.24 30.59
CA PHE A 23 -12.04 -2.69 31.98
C PHE A 23 -10.89 -1.95 32.71
N PHE A 24 -10.01 -1.25 31.99
CA PHE A 24 -8.86 -0.50 32.51
C PHE A 24 -9.09 1.03 32.50
N ILE A 25 -10.31 1.48 32.79
CA ILE A 25 -10.65 2.91 32.92
C ILE A 25 -9.75 3.56 33.99
N GLY A 26 -8.83 4.44 33.55
CA GLY A 26 -7.99 5.27 34.43
C GLY A 26 -6.47 5.09 34.30
N THR A 27 -5.94 4.26 33.40
CA THR A 27 -4.48 4.07 33.21
C THR A 27 -4.06 4.21 31.75
N ASP A 28 -2.79 4.58 31.50
CA ASP A 28 -2.17 4.67 30.16
C ASP A 28 -2.22 3.33 29.38
N LEU A 29 -2.44 2.22 30.08
CA LEU A 29 -2.74 0.89 29.54
C LEU A 29 -4.01 0.85 28.67
N LEU A 30 -5.02 1.68 28.95
CA LEU A 30 -6.27 1.73 28.16
C LEU A 30 -5.99 2.18 26.74
N PHE A 31 -5.23 3.27 26.58
CA PHE A 31 -4.87 3.82 25.27
C PHE A 31 -4.00 2.84 24.48
N PHE A 32 -3.08 2.11 25.16
CA PHE A 32 -2.26 1.08 24.52
C PHE A 32 -3.10 -0.11 24.03
N LEU A 33 -3.98 -0.66 24.88
CA LEU A 33 -4.88 -1.76 24.49
C LEU A 33 -5.89 -1.36 23.42
N ALA A 34 -6.39 -0.11 23.44
CA ALA A 34 -7.29 0.41 22.42
C ALA A 34 -6.58 0.48 21.05
N GLY A 35 -5.31 0.90 21.02
CA GLY A 35 -4.48 0.89 19.80
C GLY A 35 -4.28 -0.52 19.23
N VAL A 36 -4.04 -1.52 20.10
CA VAL A 36 -3.90 -2.93 19.69
C VAL A 36 -5.23 -3.52 19.20
N GLY A 37 -6.35 -3.17 19.82
CA GLY A 37 -7.68 -3.60 19.40
C GLY A 37 -8.02 -3.14 17.97
N ILE A 38 -7.67 -1.90 17.63
CA ILE A 38 -7.91 -1.34 16.28
C ILE A 38 -7.07 -2.05 15.21
N ILE A 39 -5.84 -2.48 15.52
CA ILE A 39 -4.98 -3.26 14.61
C ILE A 39 -5.65 -4.58 14.20
N ILE A 40 -6.23 -5.28 15.18
CA ILE A 40 -6.83 -6.60 14.96
C ILE A 40 -8.11 -6.50 14.11
N ILE A 41 -8.86 -5.40 14.23
CA ILE A 41 -10.09 -5.14 13.44
C ILE A 41 -9.77 -4.82 11.97
N PHE A 42 -8.71 -4.03 11.71
CA PHE A 42 -8.41 -3.56 10.37
C PHE A 42 -7.46 -4.45 9.56
N SER A 43 -6.67 -5.32 10.22
CA SER A 43 -5.83 -6.33 9.58
C SER A 43 -6.53 -7.18 8.49
N PRO A 44 -7.74 -7.75 8.72
CA PRO A 44 -8.43 -8.55 7.70
C PRO A 44 -8.92 -7.74 6.49
N PHE A 45 -9.10 -6.42 6.63
CA PHE A 45 -9.52 -5.54 5.54
C PHE A 45 -8.35 -5.23 4.60
N ILE A 46 -7.16 -5.00 5.16
CA ILE A 46 -5.92 -4.73 4.42
C ILE A 46 -5.52 -5.96 3.57
N LEU A 47 -5.59 -7.15 4.14
CA LEU A 47 -5.26 -8.41 3.46
C LEU A 47 -6.24 -8.76 2.32
N ALA A 48 -7.51 -8.37 2.45
CA ALA A 48 -8.51 -8.63 1.40
C ALA A 48 -8.22 -7.84 0.12
N VAL A 49 -7.85 -6.56 0.26
CA VAL A 49 -7.54 -5.69 -0.89
C VAL A 49 -6.22 -6.10 -1.56
N MET A 50 -5.24 -6.60 -0.80
CA MET A 50 -3.99 -7.10 -1.37
C MET A 50 -4.18 -8.38 -2.21
N LYS A 51 -5.17 -9.21 -1.86
CA LYS A 51 -5.39 -10.49 -2.54
C LYS A 51 -5.98 -10.33 -3.95
N GLU A 52 -6.85 -9.34 -4.13
CA GLU A 52 -7.46 -9.02 -5.42
C GLU A 52 -6.42 -8.47 -6.41
N SER A 53 -5.52 -7.60 -5.94
CA SER A 53 -4.41 -7.07 -6.75
C SER A 53 -3.40 -8.15 -7.18
N LYS A 54 -3.11 -9.15 -6.34
CA LYS A 54 -2.19 -10.23 -6.70
C LYS A 54 -2.67 -11.06 -7.89
N ILE A 55 -3.96 -11.36 -7.96
CA ILE A 55 -4.54 -12.15 -9.04
C ILE A 55 -4.46 -11.39 -10.37
N ASP A 56 -4.72 -10.07 -10.36
CA ASP A 56 -4.63 -9.27 -11.57
C ASP A 56 -3.19 -9.13 -12.07
N ILE A 57 -2.21 -9.01 -11.17
CA ILE A 57 -0.78 -9.00 -11.52
C ILE A 57 -0.36 -10.35 -12.12
N GLU A 58 -0.78 -11.46 -11.51
CA GLU A 58 -0.48 -12.81 -12.00
C GLU A 58 -1.10 -13.05 -13.39
N LYS A 59 -2.32 -12.56 -13.63
CA LYS A 59 -2.92 -12.57 -14.98
C LYS A 59 -2.07 -11.79 -15.98
N GLU A 60 -1.60 -10.59 -15.64
CA GLU A 60 -0.78 -9.79 -16.56
C GLU A 60 0.55 -10.48 -16.90
N GLU A 61 1.21 -11.07 -15.91
CA GLU A 61 2.48 -11.79 -16.09
C GLU A 61 2.30 -13.04 -16.98
N MET A 62 1.30 -13.86 -16.71
CA MET A 62 1.01 -15.06 -17.50
C MET A 62 0.49 -14.72 -18.90
N PHE A 63 -0.19 -13.59 -19.09
CA PHE A 63 -0.59 -13.10 -20.41
C PHE A 63 0.63 -12.71 -21.26
N LEU A 64 1.64 -12.10 -20.65
CA LEU A 64 2.89 -11.78 -21.34
C LEU A 64 3.60 -13.05 -21.82
N GLU A 65 3.63 -14.09 -20.97
CA GLU A 65 4.21 -15.40 -21.32
C GLU A 65 3.44 -16.09 -22.46
N PHE A 66 2.11 -15.98 -22.45
CA PHE A 66 1.26 -16.44 -23.56
C PHE A 66 1.58 -15.68 -24.85
N ALA A 67 1.65 -14.35 -24.81
CA ALA A 67 1.97 -13.53 -25.97
C ALA A 67 3.36 -13.86 -26.55
N ARG A 68 4.38 -14.05 -25.69
CA ARG A 68 5.72 -14.48 -26.12
C ARG A 68 5.71 -15.84 -26.81
N SER A 69 5.03 -16.82 -26.21
CA SER A 69 4.86 -18.15 -26.81
C SER A 69 4.14 -18.10 -28.16
N LEU A 70 3.13 -17.22 -28.30
CA LEU A 70 2.46 -17.00 -29.57
C LEU A 70 3.39 -16.41 -30.62
N VAL A 71 4.16 -15.38 -30.27
CA VAL A 71 5.13 -14.74 -31.18
C VAL A 71 6.18 -15.75 -31.62
N GLU A 72 6.72 -16.56 -30.71
CA GLU A 72 7.66 -17.63 -31.01
C GLU A 72 7.09 -18.63 -32.03
N SER A 73 5.82 -19.06 -31.84
CA SER A 73 5.13 -19.94 -32.79
C SER A 73 4.84 -19.25 -34.13
N VAL A 74 4.45 -17.97 -34.15
CA VAL A 74 4.17 -17.24 -35.39
C VAL A 74 5.44 -16.98 -36.20
N LYS A 75 6.58 -16.71 -35.54
CA LYS A 75 7.90 -16.56 -36.19
C LYS A 75 8.33 -17.81 -36.99
N THR A 76 7.81 -18.99 -36.65
CA THR A 76 8.04 -20.22 -37.43
C THR A 76 7.21 -20.32 -38.71
N GLY A 77 6.45 -19.27 -39.06
CA GLY A 77 5.56 -19.23 -40.22
C GLY A 77 4.17 -19.84 -39.96
N THR A 78 3.87 -20.20 -38.71
CA THR A 78 2.58 -20.80 -38.34
C THR A 78 1.50 -19.70 -38.20
N PRO A 79 0.32 -19.83 -38.84
CA PRO A 79 -0.77 -18.84 -38.70
C PRO A 79 -1.18 -18.62 -37.24
N ILE A 80 -1.55 -17.39 -36.87
CA ILE A 80 -1.88 -17.01 -35.48
C ILE A 80 -2.93 -17.94 -34.85
N SER A 81 -3.98 -18.30 -35.59
CA SER A 81 -5.02 -19.22 -35.15
C SER A 81 -4.47 -20.60 -34.78
N ARG A 82 -3.55 -21.14 -35.59
CA ARG A 82 -2.87 -22.42 -35.31
C ARG A 82 -1.86 -22.29 -34.17
N SER A 83 -1.13 -21.17 -34.10
CA SER A 83 -0.21 -20.87 -33.01
C SER A 83 -0.91 -20.87 -31.65
N ILE A 84 -2.11 -20.30 -31.55
CA ILE A 84 -2.95 -20.35 -30.33
C ILE A 84 -3.29 -21.79 -29.92
N VAL A 85 -3.60 -22.64 -30.90
CA VAL A 85 -3.89 -24.06 -30.63
C VAL A 85 -2.63 -24.81 -30.17
N ASN A 86 -1.47 -24.51 -30.75
CA ASN A 86 -0.20 -25.16 -30.41
C ASN A 86 0.27 -24.84 -28.99
N VAL A 87 0.11 -23.59 -28.55
CA VAL A 87 0.60 -23.16 -27.23
C VAL A 87 -0.38 -23.44 -26.09
N ARG A 88 -1.60 -23.93 -26.37
CA ARG A 88 -2.69 -24.12 -25.39
C ARG A 88 -2.34 -24.97 -24.17
N ASN A 89 -1.36 -25.85 -24.29
CA ASN A 89 -0.96 -26.81 -23.25
C ASN A 89 0.22 -26.32 -22.40
N LYS A 90 0.80 -25.16 -22.70
CA LYS A 90 1.84 -24.56 -21.86
C LYS A 90 1.24 -24.07 -20.52
N PRO A 91 2.03 -24.05 -19.42
CA PRO A 91 1.55 -23.62 -18.12
C PRO A 91 1.45 -22.09 -18.03
N TYR A 92 0.22 -21.55 -18.01
CA TYR A 92 -0.06 -20.12 -17.90
C TYR A 92 -0.77 -19.75 -16.58
N GLY A 93 -0.56 -20.54 -15.53
CA GLY A 93 -1.16 -20.31 -14.21
C GLY A 93 -2.68 -20.09 -14.28
N VAL A 94 -3.15 -18.99 -13.68
CA VAL A 94 -4.55 -18.55 -13.65
C VAL A 94 -5.21 -18.36 -15.03
N LEU A 95 -4.42 -18.16 -16.10
CA LEU A 95 -4.91 -17.96 -17.46
C LEU A 95 -5.09 -19.25 -18.27
N SER A 96 -4.50 -20.36 -17.82
CA SER A 96 -4.57 -21.66 -18.49
C SER A 96 -5.99 -22.09 -18.90
N PRO A 97 -7.03 -22.02 -18.05
CA PRO A 97 -8.39 -22.42 -18.46
C PRO A 97 -8.97 -21.49 -19.54
N HIS A 98 -8.68 -20.19 -19.48
CA HIS A 98 -9.14 -19.21 -20.46
C HIS A 98 -8.45 -19.40 -21.81
N ILE A 99 -7.15 -19.69 -21.82
CA ILE A 99 -6.37 -19.96 -23.04
C ILE A 99 -6.81 -21.28 -23.70
N LYS A 100 -7.09 -22.32 -22.92
CA LYS A 100 -7.67 -23.57 -23.43
C LYS A 100 -9.04 -23.34 -24.08
N LYS A 101 -9.89 -22.51 -23.45
CA LYS A 101 -11.18 -22.12 -24.02
C LYS A 101 -11.01 -21.36 -25.34
N LEU A 102 -10.09 -20.39 -25.40
CA LEU A 102 -9.74 -19.66 -26.62
C LEU A 102 -9.28 -20.64 -27.74
N ALA A 103 -8.33 -21.53 -27.45
CA ALA A 103 -7.85 -22.51 -28.42
C ALA A 103 -8.94 -23.46 -28.92
N ASN A 104 -9.86 -23.87 -28.03
CA ASN A 104 -11.01 -24.69 -28.43
C ASN A 104 -11.97 -23.91 -29.32
N GLN A 105 -12.24 -22.63 -29.04
CA GLN A 105 -13.08 -21.79 -29.90
C GLN A 105 -12.50 -21.67 -31.31
N ILE A 106 -11.18 -21.45 -31.42
CA ILE A 106 -10.49 -21.41 -32.71
C ILE A 106 -10.55 -22.78 -33.42
N SER A 107 -10.37 -23.88 -32.67
CA SER A 107 -10.46 -25.25 -33.22
C SER A 107 -11.85 -25.61 -33.73
N LEU A 108 -12.89 -24.98 -33.16
CA LEU A 108 -14.29 -25.10 -33.58
C LEU A 108 -14.66 -24.19 -34.76
N GLY A 109 -13.71 -23.42 -35.30
CA GLY A 109 -13.93 -22.54 -36.46
C GLY A 109 -14.50 -21.16 -36.13
N ILE A 110 -14.51 -20.74 -34.87
CA ILE A 110 -14.93 -19.38 -34.50
C ILE A 110 -13.88 -18.37 -35.01
N PRO A 111 -14.28 -17.25 -35.64
CA PRO A 111 -13.35 -16.23 -36.11
C PRO A 111 -12.44 -15.71 -35.00
N LEU A 112 -11.15 -15.54 -35.30
CA LEU A 112 -10.12 -15.11 -34.33
C LEU A 112 -10.52 -13.84 -33.58
N SER A 113 -11.01 -12.83 -34.30
CA SER A 113 -11.45 -11.56 -33.70
C SER A 113 -12.55 -11.73 -32.65
N MET A 114 -13.53 -12.61 -32.90
CA MET A 114 -14.60 -12.92 -31.95
C MET A 114 -14.08 -13.71 -30.76
N ALA A 115 -13.23 -14.70 -31.00
CA ALA A 115 -12.63 -15.53 -29.95
C ALA A 115 -11.75 -14.69 -29.00
N LEU A 116 -10.94 -13.76 -29.53
CA LEU A 116 -10.14 -12.82 -28.73
C LEU A 116 -11.01 -11.86 -27.91
N GLN A 117 -12.16 -11.44 -28.44
CA GLN A 117 -13.11 -10.59 -27.70
C GLN A 117 -13.76 -11.35 -26.53
N ILE A 118 -14.13 -12.62 -26.72
CA ILE A 118 -14.67 -13.47 -25.64
C ILE A 118 -13.59 -13.73 -24.59
N PHE A 119 -12.36 -14.07 -25.02
CA PHE A 119 -11.21 -14.26 -24.13
C PHE A 119 -10.93 -13.00 -23.30
N SER A 120 -10.93 -11.82 -23.92
CA SER A 120 -10.79 -10.53 -23.23
C SER A 120 -11.85 -10.33 -22.14
N LYS A 121 -13.11 -10.67 -22.43
CA LYS A 121 -14.21 -10.55 -21.48
C LYS A 121 -14.11 -11.55 -20.32
N ASP A 122 -13.65 -12.77 -20.63
CA ASP A 122 -13.50 -13.84 -19.63
C ASP A 122 -12.39 -13.55 -18.61
N ILE A 123 -11.30 -12.88 -19.02
CA ILE A 123 -10.17 -12.55 -18.13
C ILE A 123 -10.51 -11.39 -17.18
N ASN A 124 -11.39 -10.48 -17.63
CA ASN A 124 -11.83 -9.29 -16.91
C ASN A 124 -10.66 -8.47 -16.32
N ASN A 125 -9.66 -8.17 -17.16
CA ASN A 125 -8.52 -7.33 -16.79
C ASN A 125 -8.35 -6.22 -17.85
N ARG A 126 -8.35 -4.96 -17.40
CA ARG A 126 -8.35 -3.78 -18.27
C ARG A 126 -7.12 -3.71 -19.19
N THR A 127 -5.94 -4.09 -18.69
CA THR A 127 -4.68 -4.08 -19.43
C THR A 127 -4.71 -5.11 -20.56
N ILE A 128 -5.07 -6.35 -20.23
CA ILE A 128 -5.10 -7.46 -21.18
C ILE A 128 -6.16 -7.23 -22.28
N SER A 129 -7.35 -6.76 -21.89
CA SER A 129 -8.42 -6.46 -22.83
C SER A 129 -8.01 -5.42 -23.90
N ARG A 130 -7.27 -4.39 -23.49
CA ARG A 130 -6.77 -3.36 -24.41
C ARG A 130 -5.76 -3.94 -25.40
N SER A 131 -4.81 -4.75 -24.92
CA SER A 131 -3.81 -5.41 -25.77
C SER A 131 -4.45 -6.37 -26.79
N LEU A 132 -5.41 -7.19 -26.36
CA LEU A 132 -6.12 -8.13 -27.25
C LEU A 132 -6.91 -7.41 -28.36
N THR A 133 -7.49 -6.25 -28.04
CA THR A 133 -8.22 -5.43 -29.01
C THR A 133 -7.28 -4.90 -30.10
N LEU A 134 -6.09 -4.42 -29.70
CA LEU A 134 -5.07 -3.95 -30.65
C LEU A 134 -4.56 -5.09 -31.54
N ILE A 135 -4.31 -6.28 -30.98
CA ILE A 135 -3.91 -7.47 -31.75
C ILE A 135 -4.97 -7.84 -32.78
N GLY A 136 -6.25 -7.86 -32.38
CA GLY A 136 -7.35 -8.17 -33.29
C GLY A 136 -7.56 -7.11 -34.40
N GLN A 137 -7.22 -5.85 -34.14
CA GLN A 137 -7.25 -4.78 -35.15
C GLN A 137 -6.07 -4.90 -36.12
N ALA A 138 -4.87 -5.21 -35.61
CA ALA A 138 -3.67 -5.40 -36.42
C ALA A 138 -3.80 -6.60 -37.37
N GLU A 139 -4.39 -7.71 -36.91
CA GLU A 139 -4.63 -8.89 -37.76
C GLU A 139 -5.60 -8.60 -38.90
N LYS A 140 -6.68 -7.84 -38.64
CA LYS A 140 -7.62 -7.40 -39.67
C LYS A 140 -6.99 -6.45 -40.71
N ALA A 141 -5.91 -5.75 -40.37
CA ALA A 141 -5.27 -4.76 -41.23
C ALA A 141 -4.26 -5.36 -42.23
N GLY A 142 -3.84 -6.62 -42.06
CA GLY A 142 -3.18 -7.40 -43.13
C GLY A 142 -1.81 -6.93 -43.65
N GLY A 143 -1.04 -6.14 -42.90
CA GLY A 143 0.32 -5.69 -43.27
C GLY A 143 1.43 -6.55 -42.67
N ASP A 144 2.66 -6.45 -43.23
CA ASP A 144 3.87 -7.21 -42.86
C ASP A 144 3.99 -7.46 -41.35
N ILE A 145 3.43 -8.60 -40.96
CA ILE A 145 3.18 -8.96 -39.57
C ILE A 145 4.51 -9.10 -38.84
N GLY A 146 5.59 -9.48 -39.55
CA GLY A 146 6.93 -9.61 -38.96
C GLY A 146 7.46 -8.29 -38.44
N ARG A 147 7.48 -7.25 -39.29
CA ARG A 147 7.96 -5.92 -38.92
C ARG A 147 7.07 -5.27 -37.87
N ILE A 148 5.75 -5.42 -37.99
CA ILE A 148 4.80 -4.88 -37.02
C ILE A 148 4.95 -5.59 -35.66
N LEU A 149 5.15 -6.92 -35.63
CA LEU A 149 5.38 -7.65 -34.39
C LEU A 149 6.74 -7.32 -33.75
N GLU A 150 7.76 -7.02 -34.55
CA GLU A 150 9.07 -6.57 -34.06
C GLU A 150 8.98 -5.21 -33.40
N ASP A 151 8.33 -4.24 -34.07
CA ASP A 151 8.05 -2.91 -33.50
C ASP A 151 7.21 -3.00 -32.21
N VAL A 152 6.21 -3.88 -32.19
CA VAL A 152 5.37 -4.13 -31.00
C VAL A 152 6.17 -4.80 -29.89
N ALA A 153 7.03 -5.77 -30.19
CA ALA A 153 7.86 -6.45 -29.20
C ALA A 153 8.89 -5.51 -28.57
N GLU A 154 9.50 -4.64 -29.37
CA GLU A 154 10.42 -3.60 -28.89
C GLU A 154 9.70 -2.56 -28.03
N ALA A 155 8.52 -2.11 -28.45
CA ALA A 155 7.69 -1.20 -27.66
C ALA A 155 7.27 -1.83 -26.31
N VAL A 156 6.93 -3.12 -26.29
CA VAL A 156 6.59 -3.86 -25.06
C VAL A 156 7.81 -4.00 -24.16
N ASN A 157 8.97 -4.39 -24.70
CA ASN A 157 10.21 -4.50 -23.93
C ASN A 157 10.62 -3.14 -23.33
N THR A 158 10.54 -2.07 -24.12
CA THR A 158 10.83 -0.72 -23.67
C THR A 158 9.84 -0.27 -22.59
N SER A 159 8.55 -0.56 -22.77
CA SER A 159 7.53 -0.26 -21.75
C SER A 159 7.76 -1.05 -20.46
N ASP A 160 8.11 -2.33 -20.54
CA ASP A 160 8.45 -3.15 -19.37
C ASP A 160 9.69 -2.63 -18.65
N LYS A 161 10.73 -2.24 -19.40
CA LYS A 161 11.93 -1.62 -18.85
C LYS A 161 11.59 -0.32 -18.12
N ILE A 162 10.83 0.59 -18.74
CA ILE A 162 10.39 1.84 -18.12
C ILE A 162 9.54 1.58 -16.87
N LYS A 163 8.63 0.59 -16.91
CA LYS A 163 7.83 0.20 -15.73
C LYS A 163 8.71 -0.30 -14.59
N LYS A 164 9.73 -1.12 -14.89
CA LYS A 164 10.68 -1.62 -13.89
C LYS A 164 11.54 -0.49 -13.31
N GLU A 165 12.07 0.38 -14.14
CA GLU A 165 12.81 1.58 -13.71
C GLU A 165 11.95 2.48 -12.83
N ARG A 166 10.71 2.75 -13.25
CA ARG A 166 9.74 3.51 -12.46
C ARG A 166 9.43 2.84 -11.12
N LYS A 167 9.21 1.53 -11.10
CA LYS A 167 8.95 0.77 -9.85
C LYS A 167 10.14 0.84 -8.90
N ALA A 168 11.37 0.72 -9.40
CA ALA A 168 12.58 0.85 -8.59
C ALA A 168 12.71 2.27 -8.00
N ALA A 169 12.55 3.30 -8.84
CA ALA A 169 12.60 4.70 -8.39
C ALA A 169 11.51 5.02 -7.34
N ILE A 170 10.28 4.56 -7.58
CA ILE A 170 9.16 4.70 -6.65
C ILE A 170 9.44 3.96 -5.35
N SER A 171 9.99 2.74 -5.41
CA SER A 171 10.34 1.95 -4.22
C SER A 171 11.33 2.69 -3.34
N THR A 172 12.36 3.31 -3.92
CA THR A 172 13.32 4.13 -3.16
C THR A 172 12.64 5.31 -2.47
N LEU A 173 11.74 6.00 -3.17
CA LEU A 173 11.02 7.15 -2.62
C LEU A 173 10.02 6.74 -1.51
N VAL A 174 9.39 5.56 -1.65
CA VAL A 174 8.54 4.96 -0.60
C VAL A 174 9.35 4.69 0.67
N VAL A 175 10.52 4.04 0.54
CA VAL A 175 11.41 3.76 1.67
C VAL A 175 11.88 5.05 2.34
N GLN A 176 12.27 6.06 1.54
CA GLN A 176 12.63 7.38 2.05
C GLN A 176 11.49 8.04 2.84
N GLY A 177 10.24 7.93 2.35
CA GLY A 177 9.05 8.42 3.05
C GLY A 177 8.88 7.80 4.44
N TYR A 178 9.09 6.48 4.57
CA TYR A 178 9.09 5.81 5.88
C TYR A 178 10.21 6.32 6.79
N ILE A 179 11.43 6.48 6.27
CA ILE A 179 12.57 6.99 7.06
C ILE A 179 12.25 8.37 7.63
N ILE A 180 11.72 9.30 6.82
CA ILE A 180 11.37 10.65 7.28
C ILE A 180 10.34 10.59 8.42
N PHE A 181 9.31 9.74 8.28
CA PHE A 181 8.30 9.56 9.31
C PHE A 181 8.89 9.06 10.64
N PHE A 182 9.75 8.04 10.59
CA PHE A 182 10.40 7.49 11.79
C PHE A 182 11.39 8.46 12.43
N VAL A 183 12.18 9.19 11.64
CA VAL A 183 13.09 10.21 12.17
C VAL A 183 12.32 11.30 12.91
N PHE A 184 11.23 11.81 12.31
CA PHE A 184 10.37 12.77 12.98
C PHE A 184 9.75 12.21 14.27
N MET A 185 9.30 10.96 14.25
CA MET A 185 8.79 10.28 15.45
C MET A 185 9.84 10.23 16.56
N ILE A 186 11.08 9.86 16.24
CA ILE A 186 12.18 9.83 17.21
C ILE A 186 12.43 11.23 17.77
N ILE A 187 12.47 12.27 16.92
CA ILE A 187 12.67 13.66 17.36
C ILE A 187 11.56 14.05 18.34
N VAL A 188 10.29 13.77 18.03
CA VAL A 188 9.17 14.07 18.91
C VAL A 188 9.28 13.34 20.26
N LEU A 189 9.66 12.06 20.26
CA LEU A 189 9.87 11.31 21.50
C LEU A 189 11.03 11.89 22.34
N VAL A 190 12.14 12.26 21.71
CA VAL A 190 13.26 12.91 22.40
C VAL A 190 12.83 14.27 22.96
N MET A 191 12.06 15.05 22.20
CA MET A 191 11.48 16.31 22.68
C MET A 191 10.64 16.07 23.94
N GLN A 192 9.77 15.06 23.90
CA GLN A 192 8.84 14.73 24.98
C GLN A 192 9.54 14.21 26.24
N PHE A 193 10.50 13.29 26.12
CA PHE A 193 11.11 12.61 27.28
C PHE A 193 12.45 13.18 27.76
N LYS A 194 13.13 14.00 26.94
CA LYS A 194 14.41 14.62 27.33
C LYS A 194 14.30 16.13 27.45
N ILE A 195 13.69 16.80 26.47
CA ILE A 195 13.74 18.26 26.43
C ILE A 195 12.71 18.90 27.36
N ILE A 196 11.46 18.41 27.38
CA ILE A 196 10.43 18.94 28.29
C ILE A 196 10.89 18.86 29.77
N PRO A 197 11.37 17.70 30.28
CA PRO A 197 11.80 17.62 31.68
C PRO A 197 13.03 18.48 32.00
N ILE A 198 13.94 18.70 31.03
CA ILE A 198 15.10 19.60 31.22
C ILE A 198 14.63 21.05 31.36
N ILE A 199 13.64 21.48 30.57
CA ILE A 199 13.10 22.85 30.65
C ILE A 199 12.34 23.06 31.96
N GLU A 200 11.58 22.05 32.43
CA GLU A 200 10.94 22.08 33.74
C GLU A 200 11.96 22.06 34.91
N GLY A 201 13.04 21.30 34.77
CA GLY A 201 14.14 21.27 35.74
C GLY A 201 14.91 22.59 35.80
N ILE A 202 15.02 23.33 34.69
CA ILE A 202 15.68 24.64 34.65
C ILE A 202 14.75 25.75 35.17
N SER A 203 13.44 25.70 34.88
CA SER A 203 12.48 26.70 35.34
C SER A 203 12.29 26.69 36.86
N THR A 204 12.41 25.52 37.49
CA THR A 204 12.40 25.39 38.96
C THR A 204 13.67 25.93 39.61
N ILE A 205 14.82 25.91 38.92
CA ILE A 205 16.09 26.50 39.38
C ILE A 205 16.11 28.03 39.18
N GLY A 206 15.48 28.53 38.12
CA GLY A 206 15.40 29.96 37.78
C GLY A 206 14.59 30.83 38.76
N GLY A 207 13.85 30.22 39.69
CA GLY A 207 13.10 30.91 40.74
C GLY A 207 13.95 31.41 41.93
N VAL A 208 15.23 31.00 42.04
CA VAL A 208 16.05 31.26 43.25
C VAL A 208 17.23 32.22 43.03
N GLY A 209 17.48 32.72 41.82
CA GLY A 209 18.55 33.73 41.66
C GLY A 209 18.75 34.28 40.26
N GLY A 210 18.56 35.60 40.14
CA GLY A 210 19.35 36.49 39.28
C GLY A 210 19.33 36.26 37.76
N GLY A 211 18.51 37.04 37.06
CA GLY A 211 18.82 37.63 35.75
C GLY A 211 19.47 36.74 34.69
N GLY A 212 18.70 35.85 34.07
CA GLY A 212 19.11 35.10 32.89
C GLY A 212 17.91 34.59 32.08
N ILE A 213 17.84 35.00 30.81
CA ILE A 213 16.93 34.54 29.75
C ILE A 213 15.43 34.59 30.10
N GLY A 214 14.88 35.81 30.15
CA GLY A 214 13.43 36.02 30.16
C GLY A 214 12.78 35.51 28.87
N GLY A 215 11.72 34.71 29.01
CA GLY A 215 10.80 34.39 27.91
C GLY A 215 10.05 33.06 28.03
N ILE A 216 10.51 32.10 28.82
CA ILE A 216 9.77 30.83 29.03
C ILE A 216 9.33 30.78 30.49
N GLY A 217 8.18 31.41 30.75
CA GLY A 217 7.52 31.38 32.04
C GLY A 217 6.94 30.00 32.30
N VAL A 218 7.60 29.21 33.13
CA VAL A 218 6.95 28.20 33.96
C VAL A 218 7.12 28.71 35.39
N ALA A 219 6.10 29.40 35.89
CA ALA A 219 6.12 29.95 37.23
C ALA A 219 5.48 28.95 38.20
N GLY A 220 6.29 28.44 39.13
CA GLY A 220 5.76 28.13 40.45
C GLY A 220 5.17 29.41 41.05
N GLY A 221 3.94 29.32 41.53
CA GLY A 221 3.32 30.28 42.45
C GLY A 221 3.24 31.74 41.99
N GLY A 222 2.24 32.08 41.18
CA GLY A 222 1.90 33.47 40.90
C GLY A 222 0.92 33.63 39.75
N SER A 223 -0.28 34.10 40.07
CA SER A 223 -1.38 34.38 39.14
C SER A 223 -0.95 35.25 37.95
N GLY A 224 -1.16 34.76 36.72
CA GLY A 224 -1.34 35.63 35.55
C GLY A 224 -0.40 35.45 34.34
N GLY A 225 0.31 34.34 34.20
CA GLY A 225 1.08 34.04 32.98
C GLY A 225 0.91 32.56 32.59
N GLY A 226 0.42 32.31 31.37
CA GLY A 226 0.15 30.96 30.85
C GLY A 226 1.43 30.11 30.78
N GLY A 227 1.72 29.36 31.84
CA GLY A 227 2.76 28.35 31.85
C GLY A 227 2.36 27.19 30.96
N LEU A 228 3.23 26.83 30.02
CA LEU A 228 3.04 25.67 29.16
C LEU A 228 3.02 24.41 30.03
N ASN A 229 1.85 23.78 30.14
CA ASN A 229 1.69 22.54 30.87
C ASN A 229 2.31 21.42 30.01
N ALA A 230 3.28 20.65 30.53
CA ALA A 230 3.93 19.58 29.75
C ALA A 230 2.94 18.57 29.16
N ALA A 231 1.82 18.34 29.83
CA ALA A 231 0.71 17.53 29.35
C ALA A 231 0.07 18.10 28.07
N GLU A 232 -0.10 19.43 27.97
CA GLU A 232 -0.64 20.09 26.78
C GLU A 232 0.34 20.04 25.59
N LEU A 233 1.63 20.17 25.87
CA LEU A 233 2.69 20.06 24.86
C LEU A 233 2.79 18.62 24.32
N SER A 234 2.73 17.63 25.20
CA SER A 234 2.70 16.20 24.86
C SER A 234 1.50 15.84 23.97
N ASN A 235 0.30 16.31 24.32
CA ASN A 235 -0.90 16.10 23.50
C ASN A 235 -0.80 16.77 22.12
N SER A 236 -0.21 17.96 22.06
CA SER A 236 0.02 18.67 20.79
C SER A 236 0.99 17.90 19.86
N PHE A 237 2.04 17.31 20.43
CA PHE A 237 2.98 16.46 19.70
C PHE A 237 2.33 15.16 19.21
N LEU A 238 1.43 14.57 20.00
CA LEU A 238 0.64 13.42 19.57
C LEU A 238 -0.24 13.76 18.36
N TYR A 239 -0.95 14.90 18.39
CA TYR A 239 -1.75 15.33 17.24
C TYR A 239 -0.89 15.58 15.99
N LEU A 240 0.28 16.18 16.14
CA LEU A 240 1.24 16.36 15.04
C LEU A 240 1.69 15.02 14.46
N LEU A 241 1.99 14.02 15.30
CA LEU A 241 2.37 12.68 14.84
C LEU A 241 1.24 11.97 14.10
N LEU A 242 -0.01 12.09 14.59
CA LEU A 242 -1.17 11.50 13.93
C LEU A 242 -1.44 12.14 12.56
N ILE A 243 -1.41 13.47 12.49
CA ILE A 243 -1.57 14.22 11.23
C ILE A 243 -0.46 13.83 10.25
N GLN A 244 0.79 13.80 10.71
CA GLN A 244 1.90 13.38 9.87
C GLN A 244 1.76 11.94 9.39
N GLY A 245 1.38 11.00 10.25
CA GLY A 245 1.18 9.60 9.88
C GLY A 245 0.08 9.43 8.84
N LEU A 246 -1.01 10.20 8.96
CA LEU A 246 -2.10 10.21 8.00
C LEU A 246 -1.63 10.68 6.61
N PHE A 247 -0.99 11.86 6.53
CA PHE A 247 -0.56 12.43 5.25
C PHE A 247 0.62 11.68 4.64
N SER A 248 1.61 11.29 5.45
CA SER A 248 2.76 10.51 4.99
C SER A 248 2.35 9.13 4.49
N GLY A 249 1.42 8.44 5.17
CA GLY A 249 0.92 7.17 4.65
C GLY A 249 0.09 7.32 3.38
N LEU A 250 -0.62 8.44 3.19
CA LEU A 250 -1.42 8.66 2.00
C LEU A 250 -0.52 8.89 0.79
N THR A 251 0.54 9.69 0.97
CA THR A 251 1.55 9.94 -0.07
C THR A 251 2.31 8.67 -0.40
N ILE A 252 2.77 7.93 0.61
CA ILE A 252 3.49 6.65 0.44
C ILE A 252 2.63 5.63 -0.31
N GLY A 253 1.37 5.42 0.09
CA GLY A 253 0.55 4.40 -0.56
C GLY A 253 0.05 4.80 -1.95
N LYS A 254 -0.21 6.10 -2.19
CA LYS A 254 -0.47 6.59 -3.56
C LYS A 254 0.73 6.38 -4.46
N LEU A 255 1.93 6.55 -3.92
CA LEU A 255 3.17 6.35 -4.66
C LEU A 255 3.46 4.87 -4.93
N SER A 256 3.23 4.00 -3.93
CA SER A 256 3.53 2.57 -4.01
C SER A 256 2.57 1.77 -4.89
N GLU A 257 1.26 1.97 -4.75
CA GLU A 257 0.23 1.15 -5.43
C GLU A 257 -0.52 1.96 -6.53
N GLU A 258 -0.07 3.17 -6.86
CA GLU A 258 -0.67 4.09 -7.86
C GLU A 258 -2.14 4.48 -7.61
N ASN A 259 -2.71 4.07 -6.47
CA ASN A 259 -4.11 4.24 -6.12
C ASN A 259 -4.25 4.87 -4.74
N ILE A 260 -5.10 5.90 -4.61
CA ILE A 260 -5.38 6.56 -3.34
C ILE A 260 -5.99 5.60 -2.32
N LYS A 261 -6.77 4.60 -2.78
CA LYS A 261 -7.36 3.56 -1.91
C LYS A 261 -6.29 2.74 -1.18
N ALA A 262 -5.11 2.58 -1.78
CA ALA A 262 -3.98 1.95 -1.14
C ALA A 262 -3.31 2.83 -0.09
N GLY A 263 -3.24 4.14 -0.37
CA GLY A 263 -2.82 5.19 0.56
C GLY A 263 -3.48 5.06 1.92
N ILE A 264 -4.79 4.81 1.94
CA ILE A 264 -5.56 4.67 3.18
C ILE A 264 -5.00 3.53 4.07
N LYS A 265 -4.54 2.42 3.49
CA LYS A 265 -3.95 1.30 4.26
C LYS A 265 -2.66 1.74 4.96
N HIS A 266 -1.80 2.45 4.24
CA HIS A 266 -0.52 2.94 4.74
C HIS A 266 -0.70 4.09 5.74
N SER A 267 -1.62 5.02 5.50
CA SER A 267 -2.01 6.08 6.45
C SER A 267 -2.47 5.48 7.77
N PHE A 268 -3.34 4.48 7.70
CA PHE A 268 -3.87 3.85 8.89
C PHE A 268 -2.79 3.09 9.67
N ALA A 269 -1.92 2.35 8.97
CA ALA A 269 -0.80 1.64 9.58
C ALA A 269 0.19 2.60 10.27
N LEU A 270 0.57 3.71 9.62
CA LEU A 270 1.50 4.69 10.18
C LEU A 270 0.91 5.49 11.33
N MET A 271 -0.36 5.90 11.21
CA MET A 271 -1.09 6.59 12.29
C MET A 271 -1.20 5.70 13.53
N LEU A 272 -1.48 4.41 13.36
CA LEU A 272 -1.50 3.45 14.45
C LEU A 272 -0.11 3.19 15.04
N ALA A 273 0.93 3.10 14.21
CA ALA A 273 2.30 2.95 14.69
C ALA A 273 2.73 4.17 15.53
N ALA A 274 2.42 5.39 15.07
CA ALA A 274 2.64 6.62 15.84
C ALA A 274 1.89 6.60 17.17
N PHE A 275 0.62 6.21 17.17
CA PHE A 275 -0.19 6.14 18.38
C PHE A 275 0.36 5.12 19.37
N LEU A 276 0.64 3.88 18.94
CA LEU A 276 1.19 2.84 19.81
C LEU A 276 2.56 3.19 20.37
N ILE A 277 3.45 3.75 19.54
CA ILE A 277 4.80 4.09 19.98
C ILE A 277 4.75 5.29 20.93
N SER A 278 3.92 6.30 20.66
CA SER A 278 3.75 7.47 21.55
C SER A 278 3.13 7.06 22.90
N THR A 279 2.05 6.28 22.89
CA THR A 279 1.42 5.78 24.13
C THR A 279 2.31 4.79 24.87
N GLY A 280 2.99 3.88 24.17
CA GLY A 280 3.93 2.92 24.77
C GLY A 280 5.16 3.60 25.37
N ALA A 281 5.67 4.65 24.72
CA ALA A 281 6.76 5.45 25.27
C ALA A 281 6.31 6.22 26.51
N ASN A 282 5.09 6.78 26.52
CA ASN A 282 4.51 7.39 27.73
C ASN A 282 4.39 6.39 28.88
N LEU A 283 4.05 5.15 28.60
CA LEU A 283 3.92 4.11 29.63
C LEU A 283 5.27 3.66 30.22
N ILE A 284 6.34 3.69 29.42
CA ILE A 284 7.68 3.23 29.82
C ILE A 284 8.51 4.37 30.42
N PHE A 285 8.39 5.58 29.88
CA PHE A 285 9.23 6.74 30.23
C PHE A 285 8.46 7.87 30.93
N GLY A 286 7.12 7.79 31.02
CA GLY A 286 6.27 8.75 31.73
C GLY A 286 5.98 8.37 33.18
N ALA A 287 6.70 7.39 33.73
CA ALA A 287 6.73 7.05 35.15
C ALA A 287 7.92 7.71 35.85
#